data_AF-A0A3N5E2E8-F1
#
_entry.id   AF-A0A3N5E2E8-F1
#
_cell.length_a   1.000
_cell.length_b   1.000
_cell.length_c   1.000
_cell.angle_alpha   90.00
_cell.angle_beta   90.00
_cell.angle_gamma   90.00
#
_symmetry.space_group_name_H-M   'P 1'
#
loop_
_entity.id
_entity.type
_entity.pdbx_description
1 polymer ?
#
loop_
_entity_poly.entity_id
_entity_poly.type
_entity_poly.pdbx_seq_one_letter_code
_entity_poly.pdbx_strand_id
1 'polypeptide(L)' 'MDTLEPGSIAWVDLTIQDAPALRTFYQHVIGWEPADVPMGEYQDFAMNLPGTQTPAAGICHARGVNAA' A
#
# COMPACT_ATOMS: atom_id res chain seq x y z
N MET A 1 -3.18 -18.42 12.65
CA MET A 1 -2.31 -17.26 12.38
C MET A 1 -1.23 -17.77 11.48
N ASP A 2 -1.26 -17.37 10.21
CA ASP A 2 -0.20 -17.72 9.28
C ASP A 2 1.11 -17.11 9.79
N THR A 3 2.15 -17.93 9.89
CA THR A 3 3.47 -17.44 10.27
C THR A 3 4.08 -16.82 9.02
N LEU A 4 4.48 -15.55 9.10
CA LEU A 4 5.20 -14.91 8.01
C LEU A 4 6.55 -15.62 7.83
N GLU A 5 6.86 -16.03 6.61
CA GLU A 5 8.16 -16.62 6.28
C GLU A 5 9.26 -15.57 6.49
N PRO A 6 10.46 -15.95 6.97
CA PRO A 6 11.57 -15.01 7.09
C PRO A 6 11.86 -14.27 5.78
N GLY A 7 11.92 -12.93 5.86
CA GLY A 7 12.06 -12.05 4.69
C GLY A 7 10.73 -11.50 4.16
N SER A 8 9.59 -11.95 4.69
CA SER A 8 8.29 -11.35 4.38
C SER A 8 8.14 -9.97 5.03
N ILE A 9 7.33 -9.12 4.40
CA ILE A 9 6.96 -7.83 5.00
C ILE A 9 5.89 -8.07 6.05
N ALA A 10 6.18 -7.65 7.29
CA ALA A 10 5.23 -7.62 8.39
C ALA A 10 4.47 -6.29 8.37
N TRP A 11 3.61 -6.11 7.36
CA TRP A 11 2.73 -4.95 7.09
C TRP A 11 3.24 -3.55 7.47
N VAL A 12 3.26 -2.62 6.51
CA VAL A 12 3.56 -1.20 6.78
C VAL A 12 2.60 -0.29 6.04
N ASP A 13 2.15 0.78 6.70
CA ASP A 13 1.43 1.88 6.08
C ASP A 13 2.39 3.05 5.86
N LEU A 14 2.56 3.47 4.61
CA LEU A 14 3.37 4.63 4.24
C LEU A 14 2.45 5.79 3.88
N THR A 15 2.65 6.92 4.55
CA THR A 15 1.87 8.12 4.30
C THR A 15 2.66 9.19 3.52
N ILE A 16 2.05 9.75 2.48
CA ILE A 16 2.66 10.76 1.60
C ILE A 16 1.61 11.70 0.99
N GLN A 17 2.02 12.89 0.54
CA GLN A 17 1.11 13.83 -0.13
C GLN A 17 0.54 13.29 -1.44
N ASP A 18 1.38 12.67 -2.28
CA ASP A 18 1.01 12.11 -3.58
C ASP A 18 1.07 10.57 -3.54
N ALA A 19 0.07 9.98 -2.88
CA ALA A 19 -0.09 8.53 -2.81
C ALA A 19 -0.27 7.88 -4.19
N PRO A 20 -0.99 8.48 -5.17
CA PRO A 20 -1.06 7.96 -6.53
C PRO A 20 0.31 7.80 -7.21
N ALA A 21 1.18 8.80 -7.10
CA ALA A 21 2.53 8.69 -7.66
C ALA A 21 3.35 7.59 -6.97
N LEU A 22 3.27 7.48 -5.64
CA LEU A 22 4.04 6.49 -4.89
C LEU A 22 3.56 5.05 -5.15
N ARG A 23 2.25 4.81 -5.27
CA ARG A 23 1.75 3.48 -5.63
C ARG A 23 2.23 3.06 -7.02
N THR A 24 2.26 3.99 -7.97
CA THR A 24 2.77 3.74 -9.32
C THR A 24 4.28 3.49 -9.29
N PHE A 25 5.04 4.20 -8.47
CA PHE A 25 6.46 3.94 -8.28
C PHE A 25 6.72 2.50 -7.81
N TYR A 26 6.06 2.04 -6.74
CA TYR A 26 6.27 0.66 -6.24
C TYR A 26 5.72 -0.41 -7.18
N GLN A 27 4.66 -0.12 -7.94
CA GLN A 27 4.22 -0.98 -9.04
C GLN A 27 5.33 -1.20 -10.07
N HIS A 28 6.08 -0.15 -10.44
CA HIS A 28 7.15 -0.28 -11.44
C HIS A 28 8.44 -0.87 -10.88
N VAL A 29 8.81 -0.54 -9.64
CA VAL A 29 10.11 -0.94 -9.07
C VAL A 29 10.12 -2.38 -8.59
N ILE A 30 9.04 -2.82 -7.91
CA ILE A 30 8.98 -4.15 -7.29
C ILE A 30 7.77 -4.98 -7.76
N GLY A 31 6.95 -4.45 -8.66
CA GLY A 31 5.84 -5.19 -9.26
C GLY A 31 4.59 -5.29 -8.38
N TRP A 32 4.49 -4.53 -7.29
CA TRP A 32 3.30 -4.59 -6.45
C TRP A 32 2.05 -4.15 -7.19
N GLU A 33 0.95 -4.83 -6.91
CA GLU A 33 -0.32 -4.61 -7.59
C GLU A 33 -1.23 -3.77 -6.68
N PRO A 34 -1.52 -2.51 -7.05
CA PRO A 34 -2.35 -1.65 -6.23
C PRO A 34 -3.82 -2.08 -6.29
N ALA A 35 -4.48 -2.09 -5.14
CA ALA A 35 -5.93 -2.18 -5.00
C ALA A 35 -6.45 -0.91 -4.33
N ASP A 36 -7.47 -0.29 -4.91
CA ASP A 36 -8.05 0.95 -4.39
C ASP A 36 -8.82 0.66 -3.09
N VAL A 37 -8.58 1.50 -2.08
CA VAL A 37 -9.27 1.47 -0.77
C VAL A 37 -10.09 2.76 -0.66
N PRO A 38 -11.44 2.70 -0.76
CA PRO A 38 -12.28 3.88 -0.72
C PRO A 38 -12.18 4.63 0.62
N MET A 39 -11.89 5.93 0.56
CA MET A 39 -11.78 6.84 1.71
C MET A 39 -12.83 7.97 1.66
N GLY A 40 -13.96 7.71 1.00
CA GLY A 40 -14.99 8.70 0.70
C GLY A 40 -14.73 9.37 -0.65
N GLU A 41 -14.27 10.60 -0.64
CA GLU A 41 -14.04 11.40 -1.87
C GLU A 41 -12.70 11.10 -2.57
N TYR A 42 -11.86 10.27 -1.96
CA TYR A 42 -10.57 9.83 -2.49
C TYR A 42 -10.34 8.36 -2.16
N GLN A 43 -9.20 7.84 -2.58
CA GLN A 43 -8.79 6.45 -2.35
C GLN A 43 -7.35 6.40 -1.85
N ASP A 44 -7.12 5.52 -0.87
CA ASP A 44 -5.77 5.04 -0.54
C ASP A 44 -5.54 3.71 -1.26
N PHE A 45 -4.40 3.07 -1.03
CA PHE A 45 -4.01 1.88 -1.79
C PHE A 45 -3.51 0.77 -0.89
N ALA A 46 -4.12 -0.41 -0.99
CA ALA A 46 -3.49 -1.65 -0.55
C ALA A 46 -2.54 -2.12 -1.65
N MET A 47 -1.30 -2.44 -1.30
CA MET A 47 -0.28 -2.90 -2.23
C MET A 47 -0.14 -4.41 -2.10
N ASN A 48 -0.60 -5.15 -3.11
CA ASN A 48 -0.54 -6.61 -3.12
C ASN A 48 0.79 -7.13 -3.67
N LEU A 49 1.22 -8.30 -3.19
CA LEU A 49 2.35 -9.01 -3.78
C LEU A 49 2.08 -9.34 -5.26
N PRO A 50 3.09 -9.31 -6.14
CA PRO A 50 2.90 -9.45 -7.58
C PRO A 50 2.18 -10.75 -7.94
N GLY A 51 1.15 -10.68 -8.79
CA GLY A 51 0.35 -11.82 -9.20
C GLY A 51 -0.55 -12.42 -8.12
N THR A 52 -0.80 -11.71 -7.01
CA THR A 52 -1.62 -12.20 -5.89
C THR A 52 -2.61 -11.14 -5.40
N GLN A 53 -3.55 -11.56 -4.54
CA GLN A 53 -4.41 -10.65 -3.77
C GLN A 53 -3.95 -10.52 -2.31
N THR A 54 -2.70 -10.88 -2.02
CA THR A 54 -2.14 -10.84 -0.67
C THR A 54 -1.58 -9.44 -0.40
N PRO A 55 -2.17 -8.68 0.54
CA PRO A 55 -1.75 -7.32 0.81
C PRO A 55 -0.45 -7.31 1.63
N ALA A 56 0.54 -6.54 1.19
CA ALA A 56 1.87 -6.45 1.80
C ALA A 56 2.13 -5.11 2.51
N ALA A 57 1.51 -4.03 2.03
CA ALA A 57 1.64 -2.69 2.59
C ALA A 57 0.43 -1.83 2.23
N GLY A 58 0.25 -0.71 2.94
CA GLY A 58 -0.65 0.37 2.55
C GLY A 58 0.12 1.62 2.10
N ILE A 59 -0.44 2.33 1.13
CA ILE A 59 0.00 3.67 0.73
C ILE A 59 -1.17 4.61 0.95
N CYS A 60 -1.00 5.52 1.90
CA CYS A 60 -2.01 6.45 2.36
C CYS A 60 -1.69 7.89 1.97
N HIS A 61 -2.72 8.67 1.71
CA HIS A 61 -2.59 10.12 1.64
C HIS A 61 -2.26 10.70 3.02
N ALA A 62 -1.35 11.67 3.06
CA ALA A 62 -1.02 12.49 4.23
C ALA A 62 -2.17 13.46 4.55
N ARG A 63 -3.26 12.90 5.05
CA ARG A 63 -4.54 13.57 5.31
C ARG A 63 -5.19 13.03 6.58
N GLY A 64 -5.99 13.87 7.23
CA GLY A 64 -6.73 13.48 8.44
C GLY A 64 -5.81 12.92 9.51
N VAL A 65 -6.12 11.72 10.02
CA VAL A 65 -5.32 11.03 11.04
C VAL A 65 -3.93 10.61 10.57
N ASN A 66 -3.71 10.57 9.25
CA ASN A 66 -2.43 10.20 8.64
C ASN A 66 -1.52 11.42 8.39
N ALA A 67 -1.93 12.65 8.71
CA ALA A 67 -1.18 13.87 8.39
C ALA A 67 -0.02 14.23 9.35
N ALA A 68 0.33 13.35 10.29
CA ALA A 68 1.30 13.62 11.36
C ALA A 68 2.74 13.82 10.87
#